data_AF-A0A1H9XFJ6-F1
#
_entry.id   AF-A0A1H9XFJ6-F1
#
_cell.length_a   1.000
_cell.length_b   1.000
_cell.length_c   1.000
_cell.angle_alpha   90.00
_cell.angle_beta   90.00
_cell.angle_gamma   90.00
#
_symmetry.space_group_name_H-M   'P 1'
#
loop_
_entity.id
_entity.type
_entity.pdbx_description
1 polymer ?
#
loop_
_entity_poly.entity_id
_entity_poly.type
_entity_poly.pdbx_seq_one_letter_code
_entity_poly.pdbx_strand_id
1 'polypeptide(L)'
;MSIEKDKPRYELISVPLPQPPGVPNLPPKLFFYVDNRFSASQKIRIRNIINVTTAFWEQHYLQKTASGISQLAACIDKYAKRELTPIWFKGIPFTSGADALNYAMDVLTFRFRENGFRKVKSIIKYYAPAKRDKSTAFAFSKTSEEIKNTSLSVKINKMVLGNPNTANLSHVGSLLHAWLHRSGYLHPNNVYKSFLIGEAAMCIMRGFQDKNPGTPDSTFTQFFD
;
A
#
# COMPACT_ATOMS: atom_id res chain seq x y z
N MET A 1 -30.59 18.74 22.62
CA MET A 1 -29.68 17.60 22.90
C MET A 1 -28.65 17.55 21.78
N SER A 2 -27.48 18.16 21.97
CA SER A 2 -26.41 18.10 20.97
C SER A 2 -25.84 16.68 20.98
N ILE A 3 -25.83 16.03 19.82
CA ILE A 3 -25.07 14.80 19.63
C ILE A 3 -23.60 15.24 19.65
N GLU A 4 -22.96 15.15 20.81
CA GLU A 4 -21.51 15.23 20.90
C GLU A 4 -20.97 14.05 20.07
N LYS A 5 -20.54 14.33 18.83
CA LYS A 5 -19.92 13.34 17.95
C LYS A 5 -18.69 12.82 18.69
N ASP A 6 -18.81 11.61 19.24
CA ASP A 6 -17.78 10.91 20.01
C ASP A 6 -16.42 11.06 19.29
N LYS A 7 -15.46 11.72 19.97
CA LYS A 7 -14.14 11.97 19.39
C LYS A 7 -13.52 10.61 19.02
N PRO A 8 -12.94 10.46 17.81
CA PRO A 8 -12.39 9.17 17.40
C PRO A 8 -11.32 8.71 18.38
N ARG A 9 -11.55 7.56 19.02
CA ARG A 9 -10.54 6.90 19.85
C ARG A 9 -9.76 5.94 18.98
N TYR A 10 -8.49 5.74 19.30
CA TYR A 10 -7.61 4.85 18.55
C TYR A 10 -7.12 3.72 19.43
N GLU A 11 -7.20 2.50 18.91
CA GLU A 11 -6.62 1.31 19.51
C GLU A 11 -5.27 1.00 18.85
N LEU A 12 -4.25 0.71 19.65
CA LEU A 12 -2.97 0.28 19.13
C LEU A 12 -3.04 -1.20 18.74
N ILE A 13 -2.72 -1.51 17.48
CA ILE A 13 -2.46 -2.87 17.02
C ILE A 13 -0.98 -3.01 16.65
N SER A 14 -0.46 -4.23 16.78
CA SER A 14 0.83 -4.61 16.25
C SER A 14 0.71 -5.74 15.25
N VAL A 15 1.57 -5.73 14.24
CA VAL A 15 1.63 -6.71 13.16
C VAL A 15 3.08 -7.19 13.06
N PRO A 16 3.37 -8.51 13.01
CA PRO A 16 4.71 -9.01 12.76
C PRO A 16 5.28 -8.44 11.45
N LEU A 17 6.55 -8.04 11.47
CA LEU A 17 7.28 -7.67 10.25
C LEU A 17 8.18 -8.84 9.87
N PRO A 18 8.03 -9.42 8.66
CA PRO A 18 8.92 -10.49 8.22
C PRO A 18 10.38 -10.03 8.08
N GLN A 19 11.31 -10.98 8.07
CA GLN A 19 12.75 -10.73 8.17
C GLN A 19 13.48 -11.37 6.97
N PRO A 20 13.34 -10.83 5.75
CA PRO A 20 13.98 -11.38 4.57
C PRO A 20 15.51 -11.29 4.66
N PRO A 21 16.25 -12.23 4.04
CA PRO A 21 17.70 -12.15 3.93
C PRO A 21 18.13 -10.87 3.20
N GLY A 22 19.30 -10.34 3.57
CA GLY A 22 19.86 -9.15 2.92
C GLY A 22 19.23 -7.82 3.33
N VAL A 23 18.20 -7.81 4.19
CA VAL A 23 17.60 -6.58 4.72
C VAL A 23 17.89 -6.43 6.22
N PRO A 24 19.00 -5.78 6.60
CA PRO A 24 19.41 -5.69 8.01
C PRO A 24 18.53 -4.71 8.81
N ASN A 25 18.63 -4.77 10.14
CA ASN A 25 18.09 -3.75 11.06
C ASN A 25 16.58 -3.50 10.91
N LEU A 26 15.80 -4.57 10.78
CA LEU A 26 14.35 -4.48 10.78
C LEU A 26 13.79 -4.64 12.21
N PRO A 27 12.76 -3.87 12.59
CA PRO A 27 12.03 -4.13 13.82
C PRO A 27 11.21 -5.43 13.69
N PRO A 28 10.92 -6.16 14.78
CA PRO A 28 10.14 -7.39 14.71
C PRO A 28 8.64 -7.17 14.43
N LYS A 29 8.16 -5.94 14.62
CA LYS A 29 6.73 -5.59 14.50
C LYS A 29 6.55 -4.19 13.93
N LEU A 30 5.45 -3.99 13.22
CA LEU A 30 4.87 -2.71 12.87
C LEU A 30 3.75 -2.33 13.86
N PHE A 31 3.52 -1.04 14.04
CA PHE A 31 2.56 -0.49 14.99
C PHE A 31 1.60 0.50 14.33
N PHE A 32 0.29 0.28 14.51
CA PHE A 32 -0.76 1.10 13.92
C PHE A 32 -1.81 1.50 14.95
N TYR A 33 -2.19 2.78 14.95
CA TYR A 33 -3.31 3.30 15.72
C TYR A 33 -4.57 3.24 14.86
N VAL A 34 -5.47 2.31 15.16
CA VAL A 34 -6.67 2.01 14.37
C VAL A 34 -7.88 2.66 15.00
N ASP A 35 -8.67 3.36 14.19
CA ASP A 35 -9.91 3.99 14.61
C ASP A 35 -10.88 2.98 15.25
N ASN A 36 -11.44 3.33 16.42
CA ASN A 36 -12.31 2.43 17.19
C ASN A 36 -13.66 2.16 16.52
N ARG A 37 -14.05 2.92 15.49
CA ARG A 37 -15.29 2.73 14.74
C ARG A 37 -15.27 1.53 13.77
N PHE A 38 -14.11 0.89 13.59
CA PHE A 38 -14.04 -0.42 12.92
C PHE A 38 -14.55 -1.52 13.87
N SER A 39 -15.34 -2.46 13.35
CA SER A 39 -15.74 -3.66 14.10
C SER A 39 -14.53 -4.55 14.41
N ALA A 40 -14.69 -5.50 15.33
CA ALA A 40 -13.64 -6.49 15.63
C ALA A 40 -13.22 -7.28 14.38
N SER A 41 -14.19 -7.73 13.57
CA SER A 41 -13.91 -8.43 12.30
C SER A 41 -13.17 -7.56 11.29
N GLN A 42 -13.50 -6.28 11.19
CA GLN A 42 -12.78 -5.32 10.35
C GLN A 42 -11.34 -5.10 10.83
N LYS A 43 -11.11 -5.02 12.15
CA LYS A 43 -9.75 -4.90 12.72
C LYS A 43 -8.90 -6.15 12.44
N ILE A 44 -9.49 -7.35 12.51
CA ILE A 44 -8.82 -8.59 12.09
C ILE A 44 -8.48 -8.53 10.60
N ARG A 45 -9.42 -8.10 9.76
CA ARG A 45 -9.18 -7.97 8.32
C ARG A 45 -8.08 -6.96 8.00
N ILE A 46 -8.03 -5.82 8.71
CA ILE A 46 -6.94 -4.84 8.61
C ILE A 46 -5.59 -5.48 8.95
N ARG A 47 -5.48 -6.22 10.06
CA ARG A 47 -4.24 -6.96 10.41
C ARG A 47 -3.84 -7.92 9.29
N ASN A 48 -4.79 -8.67 8.74
CA ASN A 48 -4.52 -9.63 7.67
C ASN A 48 -4.06 -8.94 6.38
N ILE A 49 -4.68 -7.82 5.98
CA ILE A 49 -4.27 -7.08 4.80
C ILE A 49 -2.84 -6.57 4.97
N ILE A 50 -2.50 -6.00 6.12
CA ILE A 50 -1.13 -5.54 6.42
C ILE A 50 -0.15 -6.72 6.37
N ASN A 51 -0.46 -7.84 7.02
CA ASN A 51 0.37 -9.06 6.99
C ASN A 51 0.63 -9.55 5.56
N VAL A 52 -0.40 -9.58 4.71
CA VAL A 52 -0.25 -10.06 3.33
C VAL A 52 0.52 -9.03 2.48
N THR A 53 0.31 -7.72 2.69
CA THR A 53 1.11 -6.68 2.01
C THR A 53 2.59 -6.79 2.39
N THR A 54 2.92 -6.99 3.67
CA THR A 54 4.32 -7.19 4.09
C THR A 54 4.88 -8.53 3.64
N ALA A 55 4.07 -9.58 3.50
CA ALA A 55 4.50 -10.84 2.91
C ALA A 55 4.88 -10.71 1.41
N PHE A 56 4.15 -9.90 0.63
CA PHE A 56 4.54 -9.61 -0.76
C PHE A 56 5.84 -8.81 -0.85
N TRP A 57 6.07 -7.88 0.07
CA TRP A 57 7.35 -7.18 0.20
C TRP A 57 8.48 -8.14 0.56
N GLU A 58 8.27 -9.08 1.49
CA GLU A 58 9.26 -10.10 1.84
C GLU A 58 9.57 -11.01 0.64
N GLN A 59 8.52 -11.50 -0.02
CA GLN A 59 8.63 -12.36 -1.20
C GLN A 59 9.45 -11.70 -2.31
N HIS A 60 9.33 -10.38 -2.48
CA HIS A 60 10.16 -9.62 -3.41
C HIS A 60 11.65 -9.80 -3.10
N TYR A 61 12.07 -9.60 -1.85
CA TYR A 61 13.48 -9.77 -1.45
C TYR A 61 13.96 -11.21 -1.51
N LEU A 62 13.12 -12.18 -1.13
CA LEU A 62 13.44 -13.60 -1.22
C LEU A 62 13.70 -14.03 -2.67
N GLN A 63 12.80 -13.68 -3.59
CA GLN A 63 12.94 -13.99 -5.01
C GLN A 63 14.10 -13.23 -5.65
N LYS A 64 14.28 -11.95 -5.31
CA LYS A 64 15.43 -11.17 -5.79
C LYS A 64 16.76 -11.78 -5.37
N THR A 65 16.85 -12.29 -4.13
CA THR A 65 18.05 -12.97 -3.63
C THR A 65 18.28 -14.30 -4.35
N ALA A 66 17.21 -15.06 -4.62
CA ALA A 66 17.32 -16.39 -5.24
C ALA A 66 17.56 -16.36 -6.76
N SER A 67 16.91 -15.43 -7.47
CA SER A 67 16.88 -15.41 -8.95
C SER A 67 17.16 -14.05 -9.58
N GLY A 68 17.57 -13.04 -8.81
CA GLY A 68 17.89 -11.69 -9.29
C GLY A 68 16.67 -10.80 -9.61
N ILE A 69 15.52 -11.39 -9.91
CA ILE A 69 14.25 -10.70 -10.18
C ILE A 69 13.08 -11.39 -9.46
N SER A 70 12.17 -10.58 -8.91
CA SER A 70 10.91 -11.07 -8.33
C SER A 70 9.78 -11.11 -9.37
N GLN A 71 8.77 -11.94 -9.13
CA GLN A 71 7.57 -11.99 -9.98
C GLN A 71 6.85 -10.64 -10.05
N LEU A 72 6.80 -9.92 -8.92
CA LEU A 72 6.25 -8.56 -8.90
C LEU A 72 7.09 -7.60 -9.76
N ALA A 73 8.42 -7.67 -9.70
CA ALA A 73 9.31 -6.86 -10.55
C ALA A 73 9.10 -7.17 -12.03
N ALA A 74 9.05 -8.45 -12.40
CA ALA A 74 8.81 -8.88 -13.77
C ALA A 74 7.44 -8.39 -14.30
N CYS A 75 6.39 -8.51 -13.49
CA CYS A 75 5.06 -8.03 -13.87
C CYS A 75 5.02 -6.51 -14.07
N ILE A 76 5.64 -5.76 -13.16
CA ILE A 76 5.68 -4.29 -13.24
C ILE A 76 6.50 -3.84 -14.45
N ASP A 77 7.64 -4.48 -14.72
CA ASP A 77 8.53 -4.09 -15.81
C ASP A 77 7.84 -4.14 -17.18
N LYS A 78 6.92 -5.09 -17.35
CA LYS A 78 6.09 -5.22 -18.55
C LYS A 78 5.16 -4.02 -18.75
N TYR A 79 4.55 -3.50 -17.68
CA TYR A 79 3.41 -2.58 -17.81
C TYR A 79 3.66 -1.15 -17.32
N ALA A 80 4.53 -0.93 -16.34
CA ALA A 80 4.84 0.39 -15.80
C ALA A 80 5.87 1.11 -16.68
N LYS A 81 5.50 2.29 -17.18
CA LYS A 81 6.30 3.12 -18.09
C LYS A 81 6.31 4.61 -17.71
N ARG A 82 5.57 5.00 -16.67
CA ARG A 82 5.35 6.40 -16.27
C ARG A 82 5.54 6.58 -14.76
N GLU A 83 6.04 7.74 -14.37
CA GLU A 83 6.29 8.12 -12.96
C GLU A 83 6.98 7.00 -12.17
N LEU A 84 8.13 6.56 -12.71
CA LEU A 84 8.92 5.48 -12.15
C LEU A 84 9.72 5.91 -10.91
N THR A 85 9.80 7.22 -10.63
CA THR A 85 10.52 7.80 -9.51
C THR A 85 9.55 8.50 -8.54
N PRO A 86 9.83 8.50 -7.23
CA PRO A 86 9.06 9.34 -6.32
C PRO A 86 9.44 10.82 -6.52
N ILE A 87 8.53 11.74 -6.23
CA ILE A 87 8.68 13.19 -6.52
C ILE A 87 9.87 13.88 -5.85
N TRP A 88 10.40 13.29 -4.78
CA TRP A 88 11.53 13.83 -4.03
C TRP A 88 12.87 13.25 -4.50
N PHE A 89 12.85 12.29 -5.44
CA PHE A 89 14.04 11.68 -6.01
C PHE A 89 14.79 12.69 -6.88
N LYS A 90 16.09 12.83 -6.63
CA LYS A 90 16.98 13.78 -7.35
C LYS A 90 18.01 13.08 -8.23
N GLY A 91 17.95 11.75 -8.36
CA GLY A 91 18.89 10.97 -9.15
C GLY A 91 18.47 10.85 -10.62
N ILE A 92 19.22 10.03 -11.36
CA ILE A 92 18.88 9.67 -12.75
C ILE A 92 17.57 8.87 -12.74
N PRO A 93 16.53 9.29 -13.49
CA PRO A 93 15.27 8.56 -13.53
C PRO A 93 15.44 7.10 -13.92
N PHE A 94 14.68 6.21 -13.27
CA PHE A 94 14.65 4.80 -13.64
C PHE A 94 14.07 4.64 -15.04
N THR A 95 14.68 3.76 -15.82
CA THR A 95 14.26 3.45 -17.20
C THR A 95 13.43 2.16 -17.29
N SER A 96 13.40 1.37 -16.23
CA SER A 96 12.68 0.09 -16.13
C SER A 96 11.70 0.09 -14.95
N GLY A 97 10.61 -0.65 -15.08
CA GLY A 97 9.66 -0.82 -13.99
C GLY A 97 10.21 -1.70 -12.87
N ALA A 98 11.11 -2.64 -13.21
CA ALA A 98 11.80 -3.48 -12.24
C ALA A 98 12.71 -2.66 -11.30
N ASP A 99 13.54 -1.75 -11.84
CA ASP A 99 14.43 -0.91 -11.02
C ASP A 99 13.64 0.07 -10.16
N ALA A 100 12.59 0.65 -10.74
CA ALA A 100 11.66 1.50 -10.03
C ALA A 100 10.99 0.78 -8.85
N LEU A 101 10.56 -0.48 -9.04
CA LEU A 101 10.02 -1.29 -7.96
C LEU A 101 11.06 -1.61 -6.89
N ASN A 102 12.27 -2.01 -7.28
CA ASN A 102 13.36 -2.30 -6.34
C ASN A 102 13.58 -1.12 -5.40
N TYR A 103 13.67 0.08 -5.96
CA TYR A 103 13.81 1.31 -5.18
C TYR A 103 12.56 1.58 -4.31
N ALA A 104 11.36 1.36 -4.85
CA ALA A 104 10.11 1.52 -4.08
C ALA A 104 10.06 0.60 -2.85
N MET A 105 10.55 -0.63 -2.98
CA MET A 105 10.62 -1.60 -1.88
C MET A 105 11.65 -1.18 -0.83
N ASP A 106 12.79 -0.62 -1.23
CA ASP A 106 13.77 -0.06 -0.30
C ASP A 106 13.21 1.16 0.46
N VAL A 107 12.43 2.01 -0.22
CA VAL A 107 11.71 3.12 0.44
C VAL A 107 10.68 2.58 1.44
N LEU A 108 9.90 1.56 1.09
CA LEU A 108 8.98 0.92 2.03
C LEU A 108 9.71 0.28 3.21
N THR A 109 10.85 -0.38 2.98
CA THR A 109 11.73 -0.88 4.04
C THR A 109 12.12 0.22 5.02
N PHE A 110 12.48 1.40 4.53
CA PHE A 110 12.77 2.55 5.39
C PHE A 110 11.53 2.97 6.21
N ARG A 111 10.35 3.05 5.60
CA ARG A 111 9.09 3.36 6.31
C ARG A 111 8.72 2.30 7.35
N PHE A 112 9.01 1.03 7.08
CA PHE A 112 8.80 -0.06 8.04
C PHE A 112 9.71 0.09 9.25
N ARG A 113 10.98 0.45 9.06
CA ARG A 113 11.91 0.76 10.15
C ARG A 113 11.43 1.96 10.98
N GLU A 114 11.09 3.06 10.33
CA GLU A 114 10.58 4.25 11.03
C GLU A 114 9.33 3.96 11.85
N ASN A 115 8.42 3.14 11.32
CA ASN A 115 7.21 2.75 12.02
C ASN A 115 7.50 1.79 13.19
N GLY A 116 8.22 0.69 12.94
CA GLY A 116 8.42 -0.35 13.94
C GLY A 116 9.37 0.07 15.08
N PHE A 117 10.33 0.96 14.81
CA PHE A 117 11.11 1.64 15.86
C PHE A 117 10.38 2.84 16.48
N ARG A 118 9.09 3.04 16.15
CA ARG A 118 8.22 4.09 16.70
C ARG A 118 8.74 5.52 16.50
N LYS A 119 9.55 5.75 15.47
CA LYS A 119 10.00 7.10 15.08
C LYS A 119 8.87 7.92 14.47
N VAL A 120 7.93 7.26 13.78
CA VAL A 120 6.76 7.91 13.18
C VAL A 120 5.47 7.14 13.48
N LYS A 121 4.44 7.85 13.94
CA LYS A 121 3.12 7.30 14.24
C LYS A 121 2.33 7.00 12.95
N SER A 122 1.88 5.75 12.80
CA SER A 122 0.96 5.35 11.72
C SER A 122 -0.47 5.22 12.23
N ILE A 123 -1.41 5.83 11.52
CA ILE A 123 -2.83 5.91 11.88
C ILE A 123 -3.65 5.31 10.75
N ILE A 124 -4.53 4.38 11.07
CA ILE A 124 -5.54 3.85 10.17
C ILE A 124 -6.86 4.52 10.51
N LYS A 125 -7.22 5.54 9.72
CA LYS A 125 -8.44 6.31 9.94
C LYS A 125 -9.62 5.62 9.28
N TYR A 126 -10.75 5.69 9.97
CA TYR A 126 -12.04 5.33 9.42
C TYR A 126 -12.43 6.23 8.25
N TYR A 127 -12.95 5.63 7.18
CA TYR A 127 -13.65 6.32 6.11
C TYR A 127 -14.95 5.58 5.79
N ALA A 128 -16.04 6.34 5.70
CA ALA A 128 -17.35 5.83 5.28
C ALA A 128 -17.98 6.90 4.37
N PRO A 129 -17.84 6.76 3.04
CA PRO A 129 -18.41 7.69 2.09
C PRO A 129 -19.94 7.62 2.10
N ALA A 130 -20.59 8.75 1.82
CA ALA A 130 -22.04 8.82 1.69
C ALA A 130 -22.57 8.18 0.38
N LYS A 131 -21.70 8.01 -0.62
CA LYS A 131 -22.00 7.34 -1.90
C LYS A 131 -21.29 5.98 -1.96
N ARG A 132 -21.71 5.11 -2.89
CA ARG A 132 -21.06 3.81 -3.18
C ARG A 132 -19.68 3.99 -3.81
N ASP A 133 -18.75 4.50 -3.02
CA ASP A 133 -17.34 4.49 -3.34
C ASP A 133 -16.78 3.08 -3.11
N LYS A 134 -16.06 2.58 -4.11
CA LYS A 134 -15.49 1.24 -4.14
C LYS A 134 -14.01 1.22 -3.73
N SER A 135 -13.38 2.38 -3.59
CA SER A 135 -12.00 2.51 -3.14
C SER A 135 -11.83 1.92 -1.74
N THR A 136 -10.77 1.14 -1.53
CA THR A 136 -10.54 0.45 -0.25
C THR A 136 -9.68 1.26 0.71
N ALA A 137 -8.49 1.66 0.28
CA ALA A 137 -7.50 2.37 1.10
C ALA A 137 -7.00 3.61 0.35
N PHE A 138 -6.74 4.68 1.11
CA PHE A 138 -6.32 5.97 0.56
C PHE A 138 -5.11 6.50 1.31
N ALA A 139 -4.22 7.16 0.58
CA ALA A 139 -3.24 8.05 1.18
C ALA A 139 -3.90 9.39 1.55
N PHE A 140 -3.41 10.05 2.60
CA PHE A 140 -3.76 11.46 2.84
C PHE A 140 -3.05 12.32 1.80
N SER A 141 -3.77 13.23 1.13
CA SER A 141 -3.16 14.29 0.32
C SER A 141 -2.16 15.06 1.16
N LYS A 142 -0.93 15.16 0.66
CA LYS A 142 0.19 15.80 1.35
C LYS A 142 1.03 16.57 0.35
N THR A 143 1.60 17.68 0.78
CA THR A 143 2.59 18.42 -0.02
C THR A 143 3.89 17.62 -0.15
N SER A 144 4.73 17.99 -1.12
CA SER A 144 6.04 17.36 -1.35
C SER A 144 6.97 17.41 -0.13
N GLU A 145 6.88 18.47 0.67
CA GLU A 145 7.58 18.64 1.96
C GLU A 145 7.08 17.61 2.98
N GLU A 146 5.76 17.45 3.08
CA GLU A 146 5.14 16.54 4.04
C GLU A 146 5.30 15.07 3.67
N ILE A 147 5.62 14.76 2.40
CA ILE A 147 5.89 13.42 1.85
C ILE A 147 7.22 12.82 2.37
N LYS A 148 8.18 13.65 2.78
CA LYS A 148 9.46 13.15 3.32
C LYS A 148 9.32 12.51 4.71
N ASN A 149 8.34 12.97 5.50
CA ASN A 149 8.09 12.51 6.88
C ASN A 149 6.77 11.73 7.00
N THR A 150 6.44 10.94 5.99
CA THR A 150 5.17 10.21 5.94
C THR A 150 5.23 8.86 6.60
N SER A 151 4.38 8.69 7.62
CA SER A 151 4.05 7.35 8.09
C SER A 151 3.18 6.57 7.10
N LEU A 152 3.08 5.26 7.35
CA LEU A 152 2.18 4.29 6.73
C LEU A 152 0.69 4.54 7.05
N SER A 153 0.34 5.77 7.41
CA SER A 153 -1.03 6.18 7.71
C SER A 153 -1.90 6.18 6.46
N VAL A 154 -3.10 5.62 6.57
CA VAL A 154 -4.09 5.51 5.50
C VAL A 154 -5.50 5.76 6.02
N LYS A 155 -6.43 6.10 5.12
CA LYS A 155 -7.87 5.96 5.38
C LYS A 155 -8.35 4.63 4.80
N ILE A 156 -9.22 3.91 5.49
CA ILE A 156 -9.82 2.68 4.96
C ILE A 156 -11.35 2.82 4.90
N ASN A 157 -11.92 2.52 3.73
CA ASN A 157 -13.35 2.44 3.50
C ASN A 157 -13.93 1.22 4.21
N LYS A 158 -14.63 1.44 5.32
CA LYS A 158 -15.16 0.34 6.13
C LYS A 158 -16.21 -0.48 5.40
N MET A 159 -16.96 0.13 4.48
CA MET A 159 -18.08 -0.53 3.79
C MET A 159 -17.52 -1.57 2.83
N VAL A 160 -16.46 -1.22 2.10
CA VAL A 160 -15.75 -2.12 1.19
C VAL A 160 -14.96 -3.17 1.98
N LEU A 161 -14.30 -2.79 3.07
CA LEU A 161 -13.60 -3.70 3.97
C LEU A 161 -14.55 -4.72 4.64
N GLY A 162 -15.77 -4.31 4.96
CA GLY A 162 -16.79 -5.18 5.56
C GLY A 162 -17.53 -6.06 4.56
N ASN A 163 -17.35 -5.84 3.25
CA ASN A 163 -18.03 -6.62 2.22
C ASN A 163 -17.30 -7.97 2.01
N PRO A 164 -17.96 -9.11 2.27
CA PRO A 164 -17.35 -10.42 2.07
C PRO A 164 -17.06 -10.74 0.60
N ASN A 165 -17.75 -10.09 -0.34
CA ASN A 165 -17.58 -10.31 -1.78
C ASN A 165 -16.38 -9.56 -2.37
N THR A 166 -15.74 -8.66 -1.61
CA THR A 166 -14.51 -8.02 -2.05
C THR A 166 -13.34 -8.97 -1.84
N ALA A 167 -12.62 -9.30 -2.91
CA ALA A 167 -11.46 -10.18 -2.86
C ALA A 167 -10.37 -9.60 -1.95
N ASN A 168 -9.69 -10.45 -1.17
CA ASN A 168 -8.64 -9.99 -0.26
C ASN A 168 -7.48 -9.31 -1.00
N LEU A 169 -7.11 -9.81 -2.19
CA LEU A 169 -6.06 -9.18 -2.99
C LEU A 169 -6.42 -7.77 -3.46
N SER A 170 -7.71 -7.45 -3.63
CA SER A 170 -8.15 -6.07 -3.91
C SER A 170 -7.81 -5.12 -2.76
N HIS A 171 -7.94 -5.58 -1.51
CA HIS A 171 -7.55 -4.78 -0.35
C HIS A 171 -6.03 -4.65 -0.22
N VAL A 172 -5.29 -5.73 -0.49
CA VAL A 172 -3.83 -5.75 -0.41
C VAL A 172 -3.21 -4.83 -1.47
N GLY A 173 -3.65 -4.92 -2.72
CA GLY A 173 -3.19 -4.04 -3.78
C GLY A 173 -3.53 -2.58 -3.50
N SER A 174 -4.74 -2.29 -3.00
CA SER A 174 -5.13 -0.93 -2.60
C SER A 174 -4.29 -0.39 -1.44
N LEU A 175 -3.93 -1.23 -0.45
CA LEU A 175 -3.04 -0.80 0.64
C LEU A 175 -1.62 -0.50 0.12
N LEU A 176 -1.07 -1.37 -0.75
CA LEU A 176 0.25 -1.12 -1.34
C LEU A 176 0.23 0.18 -2.15
N HIS A 177 -0.78 0.38 -3.00
CA HIS A 177 -0.98 1.61 -3.77
C HIS A 177 -0.96 2.85 -2.87
N ALA A 178 -1.78 2.86 -1.81
CA ALA A 178 -1.80 3.95 -0.85
C ALA A 178 -0.44 4.17 -0.17
N TRP A 179 0.27 3.11 0.25
CA TRP A 179 1.58 3.26 0.86
C TRP A 179 2.66 3.77 -0.10
N LEU A 180 2.59 3.43 -1.39
CA LEU A 180 3.49 3.98 -2.39
C LEU A 180 3.22 5.45 -2.67
N HIS A 181 1.94 5.87 -2.69
CA HIS A 181 1.56 7.29 -2.67
C HIS A 181 2.16 8.02 -1.47
N ARG A 182 2.04 7.44 -0.26
CA ARG A 182 2.68 7.99 0.95
C ARG A 182 4.20 8.08 0.81
N SER A 183 4.80 7.18 0.05
CA SER A 183 6.24 7.14 -0.23
C SER A 183 6.68 8.12 -1.32
N GLY A 184 5.74 8.87 -1.91
CA GLY A 184 6.01 9.98 -2.82
C GLY A 184 5.92 9.64 -4.30
N TYR A 185 5.45 8.45 -4.65
CA TYR A 185 5.08 8.15 -6.03
C TYR A 185 3.71 8.70 -6.35
N LEU A 186 3.50 9.18 -7.58
CA LEU A 186 2.24 9.83 -7.96
C LEU A 186 1.69 9.27 -9.27
N HIS A 187 0.42 9.55 -9.51
CA HIS A 187 -0.21 9.52 -10.82
C HIS A 187 -1.34 10.57 -10.86
N PRO A 188 -1.79 11.00 -12.06
CA PRO A 188 -2.97 11.85 -12.17
C PRO A 188 -4.23 11.15 -11.64
N ASN A 189 -5.18 11.93 -11.14
CA ASN A 189 -6.45 11.40 -10.65
C ASN A 189 -7.15 10.53 -11.71
N ASN A 190 -7.63 9.36 -11.33
CA ASN A 190 -8.28 8.38 -12.21
C ASN A 190 -7.39 7.82 -13.35
N VAL A 191 -6.07 8.04 -13.32
CA VAL A 191 -5.12 7.54 -14.33
C VAL A 191 -4.08 6.66 -13.66
N TYR A 192 -4.35 5.36 -13.57
CA TYR A 192 -3.49 4.40 -12.86
C TYR A 192 -2.62 3.56 -13.81
N LYS A 193 -3.05 3.40 -15.06
CA LYS A 193 -2.44 2.48 -16.01
C LYS A 193 -1.05 2.95 -16.42
N SER A 194 -0.11 2.02 -16.45
CA SER A 194 1.29 2.29 -16.78
C SER A 194 2.03 3.21 -15.80
N PHE A 195 1.40 3.67 -14.72
CA PHE A 195 2.10 4.34 -13.62
C PHE A 195 2.60 3.28 -12.64
N LEU A 196 3.79 3.47 -12.06
CA LEU A 196 4.42 2.48 -11.18
C LEU A 196 3.47 1.94 -10.11
N ILE A 197 2.81 2.83 -9.38
CA ILE A 197 2.01 2.45 -8.21
C ILE A 197 0.68 1.81 -8.59
N GLY A 198 0.11 2.20 -9.74
CA GLY A 198 -1.09 1.57 -10.27
C GLY A 198 -0.77 0.14 -10.74
N GLU A 199 0.29 -0.04 -11.52
CA GLU A 199 0.69 -1.37 -12.00
C GLU A 199 1.21 -2.27 -10.89
N ALA A 200 1.94 -1.75 -9.89
CA ALA A 200 2.37 -2.53 -8.72
C ALA A 200 1.18 -3.17 -7.99
N ALA A 201 0.16 -2.36 -7.72
CA ALA A 201 -1.04 -2.82 -7.05
C ALA A 201 -1.86 -3.77 -7.93
N MET A 202 -2.04 -3.47 -9.22
CA MET A 202 -2.80 -4.35 -10.11
C MET A 202 -2.06 -5.67 -10.37
N CYS A 203 -0.72 -5.69 -10.41
CA CYS A 203 0.07 -6.92 -10.51
C CYS A 203 -0.20 -7.85 -9.32
N ILE A 204 -0.27 -7.32 -8.10
CA ILE A 204 -0.67 -8.12 -6.92
C ILE A 204 -2.11 -8.63 -7.08
N MET A 205 -3.04 -7.77 -7.51
CA MET A 205 -4.45 -8.16 -7.67
C MET A 205 -4.67 -9.25 -8.73
N ARG A 206 -3.80 -9.31 -9.74
CA ARG A 206 -3.79 -10.36 -10.77
C ARG A 206 -3.00 -11.61 -10.35
N GLY A 207 -2.41 -11.64 -9.16
CA GLY A 207 -1.50 -12.74 -8.78
C GLY A 207 -0.31 -12.86 -9.74
N PHE A 208 0.23 -11.71 -10.17
CA PHE A 208 1.34 -11.56 -11.12
C PHE A 208 1.07 -12.10 -12.53
N GLN A 209 -0.17 -12.47 -12.84
CA GLN A 209 -0.55 -12.87 -14.20
C GLN A 209 -0.58 -11.67 -15.15
N ASP A 210 -0.36 -11.98 -16.42
CA ASP A 210 -0.52 -11.02 -17.51
C ASP A 210 -1.93 -10.43 -17.56
N LYS A 211 -2.02 -9.21 -18.11
CA LYS A 211 -3.32 -8.58 -18.38
C LYS A 211 -4.11 -9.43 -19.38
N ASN A 212 -5.32 -9.82 -18.99
CA ASN A 212 -6.27 -10.51 -19.86
C ASN A 212 -7.06 -9.46 -20.67
N PRO A 213 -7.08 -9.50 -22.02
CA PRO A 213 -7.86 -8.57 -22.84
C PRO A 213 -9.36 -8.54 -22.50
N GLY A 214 -9.93 -9.65 -22.01
CA GLY A 214 -11.33 -9.72 -21.58
C GLY A 214 -11.60 -9.17 -20.17
N THR A 215 -10.57 -8.80 -19.40
CA THR A 215 -10.71 -8.21 -18.06
C THR A 215 -10.19 -6.77 -18.07
N PRO A 216 -11.08 -5.77 -18.09
CA PRO A 216 -10.64 -4.38 -18.10
C PRO A 216 -9.92 -4.02 -16.78
N ASP A 217 -8.89 -3.17 -16.86
CA ASP A 217 -8.14 -2.71 -15.68
C ASP A 217 -9.04 -2.06 -14.61
N SER A 218 -10.19 -1.50 -15.01
CA SER A 218 -11.18 -0.90 -14.09
C SER A 218 -11.73 -1.90 -13.06
N THR A 219 -11.68 -3.20 -13.35
CA THR A 219 -11.96 -4.27 -12.38
C THR A 219 -11.06 -4.17 -11.16
N PHE A 220 -9.83 -3.69 -11.33
CA PHE A 220 -8.84 -3.52 -10.27
C PHE A 220 -8.79 -2.06 -9.78
N THR A 221 -8.76 -1.09 -10.70
CA THR A 221 -8.57 0.32 -10.33
C THR A 221 -9.76 0.92 -9.59
N GLN A 222 -10.95 0.30 -9.64
CA GLN A 222 -12.09 0.71 -8.82
C GLN A 222 -11.83 0.65 -7.31
N PHE A 223 -10.74 0.01 -6.86
CA PHE A 223 -10.34 -0.07 -5.46
C PHE A 223 -9.28 0.97 -5.06
N PHE A 224 -8.80 1.80 -5.99
CA PHE A 224 -7.78 2.84 -5.77
C PHE A 224 -8.37 4.21 -5.45
N ASP A 225 -7.55 5.14 -4.97
CA ASP A 225 -7.96 6.50 -4.58
C ASP A 225 -8.33 7.44 -5.73
#